data_AF-A0A0G4J211-F1
#
_entry.id   AF-A0A0G4J211-F1
#
_cell.length_a   1.000
_cell.length_b   1.000
_cell.length_c   1.000
_cell.angle_alpha   90.00
_cell.angle_beta   90.00
_cell.angle_gamma   90.00
#
_symmetry.space_group_name_H-M   'P 1'
#
loop_
_entity.id
_entity.type
_entity.pdbx_description
1 polymer ?
#
loop_
_entity_poly.entity_id
_entity_poly.type
_entity_poly.pdbx_seq_one_letter_code
_entity_poly.pdbx_strand_id
1 'polypeptide(L)'
;MLAAVADDGASPIGDIERYLDERSLMETRRQDELAKAWNEAVYLHIQRQIDERVADDGRVRASRDRRNRLLDGYLRALQSPGGVFLDIIHDDEYDPFQGADADPGYSVRGMKDPLKRDLRKMAFEAKLMAMGRQAQPASHQMRPCRRLDVRQWGQGRIEATPHGYFAKFVDGNGGARVPSKINESNLVLDHYNISHDPVDLARDFPAGGKHIDPQRSKAATLPLA
;
A
#
# COMPACT_ATOMS: atom_id res chain seq x y z
N MET A 1 31.94 59.04 29.39
CA MET A 1 30.87 58.94 28.36
C MET A 1 31.38 58.06 27.22
N LEU A 2 31.11 56.76 27.26
CA LEU A 2 31.21 55.90 26.09
C LEU A 2 29.83 55.28 25.92
N ALA A 3 28.99 55.96 25.15
CA ALA A 3 27.69 55.48 24.74
C ALA A 3 27.88 54.61 23.49
N ALA A 4 27.28 53.42 23.55
CA ALA A 4 26.59 52.72 22.48
C ALA A 4 27.24 52.69 21.08
N VAL A 5 27.70 51.50 20.71
CA VAL A 5 27.26 50.91 19.45
C VAL A 5 26.84 49.48 19.79
N ALA A 6 25.59 49.34 20.24
CA ALA A 6 24.90 48.06 20.14
C ALA A 6 24.63 47.87 18.64
N ASP A 7 25.40 46.97 18.03
CA ASP A 7 25.17 46.50 16.68
C ASP A 7 23.93 45.58 16.70
N ASP A 8 22.76 46.20 16.78
CA ASP A 8 21.45 45.54 16.68
C ASP A 8 21.12 45.23 15.19
N GLY A 9 22.04 44.53 14.52
CA GLY A 9 21.98 44.19 13.11
C GLY A 9 21.97 42.69 12.87
N ALA A 10 20.77 42.10 12.78
CA ALA A 10 20.44 40.80 12.18
C ALA A 10 21.58 39.76 12.14
N SER A 11 21.73 38.99 13.23
CA SER A 11 22.53 37.77 13.18
C SER A 11 21.95 36.84 12.09
N PRO A 12 22.78 36.22 11.23
CA PRO A 12 22.32 35.25 10.22
C PRO A 12 21.45 34.14 10.81
N ILE A 13 21.65 33.82 12.09
CA ILE A 13 20.87 32.83 12.84
C ILE A 13 19.41 33.32 13.02
N GLY A 14 19.19 34.59 13.35
CA GLY A 14 17.86 35.16 13.53
C GLY A 14 17.07 35.26 12.21
N ASP A 15 17.75 35.50 11.09
CA ASP A 15 17.13 35.46 9.76
C ASP A 15 16.73 34.02 9.37
N ILE A 16 17.54 33.01 9.74
CA ILE A 16 17.22 31.60 9.55
C ILE A 16 16.02 31.20 10.42
N GLU A 17 15.99 31.60 11.69
CA GLU A 17 14.87 31.34 12.60
C GLU A 17 13.58 31.96 12.07
N ARG A 18 13.59 33.23 11.64
CA ARG A 18 12.44 33.88 11.01
C ARG A 18 11.97 33.13 9.77
N TYR A 19 12.88 32.70 8.91
CA TYR A 19 12.53 31.93 7.71
C TYR A 19 11.91 30.56 8.05
N LEU A 20 12.42 29.88 9.09
CA LEU A 20 11.84 28.61 9.56
C LEU A 20 10.44 28.81 10.15
N ASP A 21 10.24 29.88 10.90
CA ASP A 21 8.94 30.24 11.48
C ASP A 21 7.92 30.56 10.39
N GLU A 22 8.29 31.41 9.42
CA GLU A 22 7.45 31.72 8.26
C GLU A 22 7.09 30.44 7.49
N ARG A 23 8.08 29.55 7.26
CA ARG A 23 7.84 28.29 6.59
C ARG A 23 6.89 27.38 7.36
N SER A 24 7.05 27.29 8.68
CA SER A 24 6.19 26.48 9.54
C SER A 24 4.74 26.98 9.51
N LEU A 25 4.55 28.30 9.54
CA LEU A 25 3.24 28.93 9.42
C LEU A 25 2.59 28.68 8.05
N MET A 26 3.37 28.71 6.98
CA MET A 26 2.86 28.37 5.64
C MET A 26 2.52 26.90 5.53
N GLU A 27 3.26 26.02 6.19
CA GLU A 27 3.00 24.59 6.22
C GLU A 27 1.70 24.26 6.99
N THR A 28 1.48 24.88 8.15
CA THR A 28 0.22 24.69 8.90
C THR A 28 -0.98 25.20 8.11
N ARG A 29 -0.89 26.40 7.50
CA ARG A 29 -1.95 26.92 6.62
C ARG A 29 -2.27 25.98 5.46
N ARG A 30 -1.24 25.43 4.81
CA ARG A 30 -1.42 24.45 3.73
C ARG A 30 -2.10 23.17 4.24
N GLN A 31 -1.72 22.68 5.42
CA GLN A 31 -2.35 21.50 6.03
C GLN A 31 -3.83 21.76 6.35
N ASP A 32 -4.16 22.95 6.87
CA ASP A 32 -5.55 23.33 7.17
C ASP A 32 -6.41 23.42 5.90
N GLU A 33 -5.88 24.03 4.83
CA GLU A 33 -6.56 24.08 3.53
C GLU A 33 -6.78 22.68 2.94
N LEU A 34 -5.77 21.82 3.05
CA LEU A 34 -5.86 20.43 2.60
C LEU A 34 -6.89 19.64 3.41
N ALA A 35 -6.94 19.84 4.73
CA ALA A 35 -7.91 19.21 5.61
C ALA A 35 -9.33 19.65 5.26
N LYS A 36 -9.55 20.95 5.02
CA LYS A 36 -10.86 21.47 4.56
C LYS A 36 -11.27 20.87 3.22
N ALA A 37 -10.37 20.89 2.24
CA ALA A 37 -10.63 20.34 0.92
C ALA A 37 -10.93 18.83 0.97
N TRP A 38 -10.21 18.09 1.79
CA TRP A 38 -10.45 16.66 2.00
C TRP A 38 -11.79 16.43 2.70
N ASN A 39 -12.12 17.23 3.72
CA ASN A 39 -13.38 17.13 4.43
C ASN A 39 -14.58 17.32 3.46
N GLU A 40 -14.51 18.34 2.62
CA GLU A 40 -15.58 18.64 1.65
C GLU A 40 -15.69 17.59 0.55
N ALA A 41 -14.56 17.19 -0.04
CA ALA A 41 -14.54 16.33 -1.23
C ALA A 41 -14.66 14.84 -0.91
N VAL A 42 -14.20 14.39 0.26
CA VAL A 42 -14.11 12.99 0.66
C VAL A 42 -15.06 12.69 1.82
N TYR A 43 -14.83 13.33 2.97
CA TYR A 43 -15.58 12.99 4.18
C TYR A 43 -17.08 13.23 4.02
N LEU A 44 -17.50 14.44 3.64
CA LEU A 44 -18.91 14.77 3.46
C LEU A 44 -19.57 13.95 2.35
N HIS A 45 -18.80 13.57 1.32
CA HIS A 45 -19.30 12.70 0.26
C HIS A 45 -19.62 11.30 0.77
N ILE A 46 -18.71 10.69 1.53
CA ILE A 46 -18.91 9.37 2.15
C ILE A 46 -20.01 9.44 3.20
N GLN A 47 -19.97 10.45 4.08
CA GLN A 47 -20.94 10.63 5.15
C GLN A 47 -22.36 10.75 4.59
N ARG A 48 -22.55 11.58 3.55
CA ARG A 48 -23.87 11.71 2.91
C ARG A 48 -24.37 10.39 2.34
N GLN A 49 -23.52 9.58 1.70
CA GLN A 49 -23.93 8.27 1.19
C GLN A 49 -24.33 7.31 2.30
N ILE A 50 -23.65 7.38 3.45
CA ILE A 50 -24.01 6.59 4.63
C ILE A 50 -25.34 7.07 5.20
N ASP A 51 -25.49 8.39 5.39
CA ASP A 51 -26.71 9.00 5.93
C ASP A 51 -27.93 8.69 5.06
N GLU A 52 -27.81 8.81 3.73
CA GLU A 52 -28.86 8.43 2.78
C GLU A 52 -29.26 6.95 2.91
N ARG A 53 -28.29 6.06 3.14
CA ARG A 53 -28.55 4.62 3.31
C ARG A 53 -29.14 4.27 4.67
N VAL A 54 -28.79 5.03 5.71
CA VAL A 54 -29.29 4.84 7.07
C VAL A 54 -30.69 5.44 7.23
N ALA A 55 -30.98 6.55 6.54
CA ALA A 55 -32.30 7.19 6.53
C ALA A 55 -33.37 6.36 5.78
N ASP A 56 -32.96 5.38 4.98
CA ASP A 56 -33.87 4.43 4.35
C ASP A 56 -34.40 3.43 5.39
N ASP A 57 -35.57 3.72 5.96
CA ASP A 57 -36.29 2.87 6.92
C ASP A 57 -36.47 1.42 6.42
N GLY A 58 -36.58 1.23 5.10
CA GLY A 58 -36.66 -0.09 4.48
C GLY A 58 -35.37 -0.89 4.65
N ARG A 59 -34.21 -0.24 4.50
CA ARG A 59 -32.90 -0.86 4.76
C ARG A 59 -32.66 -1.12 6.23
N VAL A 60 -33.10 -0.24 7.12
CA VAL A 60 -32.97 -0.46 8.57
C VAL A 60 -33.74 -1.71 8.99
N ARG A 61 -34.99 -1.86 8.51
CA ARG A 61 -35.80 -3.07 8.74
C ARG A 61 -35.15 -4.31 8.13
N ALA A 62 -34.72 -4.23 6.87
CA ALA A 62 -34.05 -5.34 6.20
C ALA A 62 -32.75 -5.77 6.91
N SER A 63 -31.98 -4.81 7.42
CA SER A 63 -30.76 -5.05 8.22
C SER A 63 -31.09 -5.77 9.53
N ARG A 64 -32.15 -5.33 10.22
CA ARG A 64 -32.63 -5.99 11.45
C ARG A 64 -33.10 -7.41 11.18
N ASP A 65 -33.91 -7.62 10.16
CA ASP A 65 -34.41 -8.95 9.78
C ASP A 65 -33.26 -9.87 9.38
N ARG A 66 -32.28 -9.34 8.65
CA ARG A 66 -31.05 -10.08 8.33
C ARG A 66 -30.26 -10.45 9.57
N ARG A 67 -30.02 -9.51 10.49
CA ARG A 67 -29.31 -9.78 11.75
C ARG A 67 -30.01 -10.88 12.55
N ASN A 68 -31.35 -10.86 12.59
CA ASN A 68 -32.14 -11.91 13.22
C ASN A 68 -31.94 -13.26 12.51
N ARG A 69 -31.97 -13.31 11.18
CA ARG A 69 -31.71 -14.56 10.43
C ARG A 69 -30.30 -15.12 10.66
N LEU A 70 -29.29 -14.26 10.71
CA LEU A 70 -27.90 -14.65 11.00
C LEU A 70 -27.78 -15.22 12.42
N LEU A 71 -28.43 -14.57 13.38
CA LEU A 71 -28.49 -15.03 14.76
C LEU A 71 -29.22 -16.38 14.86
N ASP A 72 -30.36 -16.53 14.18
CA ASP A 72 -31.12 -17.79 14.15
C ASP A 72 -30.28 -18.92 13.54
N GLY A 73 -29.52 -18.64 12.47
CA GLY A 73 -28.58 -19.58 11.87
C GLY A 73 -27.50 -20.02 12.85
N TYR A 74 -26.89 -19.08 13.56
CA TYR A 74 -25.90 -19.36 14.60
C TYR A 74 -26.48 -20.21 15.74
N LEU A 75 -27.68 -19.88 16.22
CA LEU A 75 -28.34 -20.65 17.29
C LEU A 75 -28.66 -22.07 16.86
N ARG A 76 -29.06 -22.29 15.61
CA ARG A 76 -29.28 -23.64 15.05
C ARG A 76 -27.97 -24.43 14.96
N ALA A 77 -26.89 -23.79 14.52
CA ALA A 77 -25.58 -24.41 14.47
C ALA A 77 -25.10 -24.80 15.88
N LEU A 78 -25.35 -23.96 16.90
CA LEU A 78 -25.04 -24.27 18.29
C LEU A 78 -25.86 -25.46 18.85
N GLN A 79 -27.09 -25.64 18.38
CA GLN A 79 -27.95 -26.76 18.75
C GLN A 79 -27.64 -28.05 17.97
N SER A 80 -26.79 -27.99 16.94
CA SER A 80 -26.34 -29.17 16.19
C SER A 80 -25.56 -30.10 17.12
N PRO A 81 -25.68 -31.44 16.98
CA PRO A 81 -24.94 -32.40 17.80
C PRO A 81 -23.41 -32.28 17.68
N GLY A 82 -22.90 -31.65 16.61
CA GLY A 82 -21.47 -31.34 16.44
C GLY A 82 -21.01 -30.09 17.21
N GLY A 83 -21.92 -29.20 17.60
CA GLY A 83 -21.60 -27.88 18.14
C GLY A 83 -20.92 -26.95 17.12
N VAL A 84 -20.66 -25.71 17.52
CA VAL A 84 -19.86 -24.76 16.72
C VAL A 84 -18.46 -24.68 17.29
N PHE A 85 -17.47 -25.05 16.49
CA PHE A 85 -16.06 -24.88 16.81
C PHE A 85 -15.61 -23.48 16.36
N LEU A 86 -15.04 -22.70 17.28
CA LEU A 86 -14.64 -21.31 16.99
C LEU A 86 -13.30 -21.22 16.25
N ASP A 87 -12.53 -22.29 16.26
CA ASP A 87 -11.19 -22.42 15.71
C ASP A 87 -11.16 -22.99 14.29
N ILE A 88 -12.25 -23.64 13.84
CA ILE A 88 -12.35 -24.27 12.52
C ILE A 88 -13.68 -23.88 11.89
N ILE A 89 -13.62 -23.22 10.74
CA ILE A 89 -14.81 -22.89 9.96
C ILE A 89 -15.11 -24.05 9.01
N HIS A 90 -16.30 -24.64 9.16
CA HIS A 90 -16.85 -25.60 8.20
C HIS A 90 -18.00 -24.93 7.44
N ASP A 91 -17.78 -24.68 6.15
CA ASP A 91 -18.73 -24.00 5.27
C ASP A 91 -20.10 -24.72 5.19
N ASP A 92 -20.11 -26.04 5.40
CA ASP A 92 -21.32 -26.87 5.38
C ASP A 92 -22.17 -26.74 6.66
N GLU A 93 -21.57 -26.33 7.78
CA GLU A 93 -22.21 -26.32 9.10
C GLU A 93 -22.63 -24.92 9.52
N TYR A 94 -21.72 -23.96 9.40
CA TYR A 94 -21.98 -22.54 9.68
C TYR A 94 -20.86 -21.66 9.16
N ASP A 95 -21.19 -20.71 8.29
CA ASP A 95 -20.27 -19.66 7.86
C ASP A 95 -20.50 -18.37 8.69
N PRO A 96 -19.52 -17.90 9.49
CA PRO A 96 -19.62 -16.64 10.21
C PRO A 96 -19.57 -15.40 9.28
N PHE A 97 -19.10 -15.54 8.04
CA PHE A 97 -18.88 -14.45 7.09
C PHE A 97 -19.98 -14.27 6.04
N GLN A 98 -21.02 -15.09 6.02
CA GLN A 98 -22.25 -14.88 5.25
C GLN A 98 -22.87 -13.47 5.47
N GLY A 99 -22.47 -12.83 6.58
CA GLY A 99 -22.79 -11.48 7.03
C GLY A 99 -22.02 -10.33 6.35
N ALA A 100 -20.88 -10.57 5.72
CA ALA A 100 -19.93 -9.51 5.37
C ALA A 100 -20.37 -8.63 4.18
N ASP A 101 -20.96 -9.24 3.15
CA ASP A 101 -21.23 -8.53 1.89
C ASP A 101 -22.39 -7.53 1.93
N ALA A 102 -23.24 -7.59 2.97
CA ALA A 102 -24.41 -6.72 3.06
C ALA A 102 -24.23 -5.51 3.99
N ASP A 103 -23.02 -5.27 4.48
CA ASP A 103 -22.74 -4.02 5.18
C ASP A 103 -22.89 -2.84 4.21
N PRO A 104 -23.41 -1.68 4.69
CA PRO A 104 -23.60 -0.52 3.84
C PRO A 104 -22.24 0.03 3.39
N GLY A 105 -21.75 -0.45 2.25
CA GLY A 105 -20.55 0.08 1.63
C GLY A 105 -20.76 1.52 1.16
N TYR A 106 -19.67 2.21 0.81
CA TYR A 106 -19.73 3.51 0.15
C TYR A 106 -19.07 3.40 -1.21
N SER A 107 -19.53 4.19 -2.17
CA SER A 107 -18.93 4.27 -3.49
C SER A 107 -17.86 5.36 -3.53
N VAL A 108 -16.67 4.97 -3.96
CA VAL A 108 -15.55 5.88 -4.22
C VAL A 108 -15.64 6.49 -5.64
N ARG A 109 -16.66 6.10 -6.42
CA ARG A 109 -16.80 6.52 -7.81
C ARG A 109 -17.15 8.01 -7.90
N GLY A 110 -16.33 8.78 -8.61
CA GLY A 110 -16.52 10.22 -8.78
C GLY A 110 -15.97 11.09 -7.65
N MET A 111 -15.47 10.48 -6.57
CA MET A 111 -14.83 11.19 -5.46
C MET A 111 -13.44 11.71 -5.85
N LYS A 112 -13.20 13.01 -5.67
CA LYS A 112 -11.92 13.67 -5.98
C LYS A 112 -11.11 13.85 -4.70
N ASP A 113 -10.28 12.87 -4.39
CA ASP A 113 -9.36 12.95 -3.25
C ASP A 113 -8.19 13.93 -3.56
N PRO A 114 -8.01 15.01 -2.78
CA PRO A 114 -6.94 15.98 -2.98
C PRO A 114 -5.54 15.38 -2.75
N LEU A 115 -5.39 14.38 -1.87
CA LEU A 115 -4.10 13.70 -1.64
C LEU A 115 -3.71 12.84 -2.85
N LYS A 116 -4.70 12.16 -3.43
CA LYS A 116 -4.49 11.32 -4.61
C LYS A 116 -4.25 12.13 -5.87
N ARG A 117 -4.69 13.40 -5.92
CA ARG A 117 -4.43 14.30 -7.05
C ARG A 117 -2.93 14.49 -7.26
N ASP A 118 -2.19 14.79 -6.20
CA ASP A 118 -0.77 15.07 -6.30
C ASP A 118 0.00 13.80 -6.72
N LEU A 119 -0.35 12.64 -6.15
CA LEU A 119 0.19 11.34 -6.58
C LEU A 119 -0.10 11.02 -8.06
N ARG A 120 -1.34 11.26 -8.52
CA ARG A 120 -1.74 11.02 -9.91
C ARG A 120 -1.04 11.98 -10.87
N LYS A 121 -0.90 13.25 -10.52
CA LYS A 121 -0.18 14.26 -11.31
C LYS A 121 1.27 13.81 -11.51
N MET A 122 1.94 13.41 -10.43
CA MET A 122 3.31 12.91 -10.52
C MET A 122 3.43 11.65 -11.38
N ALA A 123 2.52 10.68 -11.19
CA ALA A 123 2.50 9.46 -12.01
C ALA A 123 2.26 9.78 -13.50
N PHE A 124 1.40 10.76 -13.79
CA PHE A 124 1.12 11.21 -15.14
C PHE A 124 2.32 11.93 -15.78
N GLU A 125 2.98 12.84 -15.05
CA GLU A 125 4.21 13.51 -15.50
C GLU A 125 5.33 12.50 -15.76
N ALA A 126 5.51 11.52 -14.87
CA ALA A 126 6.47 10.43 -15.07
C ALA A 126 6.16 9.62 -16.33
N LYS A 127 4.88 9.30 -16.57
CA LYS A 127 4.45 8.57 -17.77
C LYS A 127 4.70 9.37 -19.06
N LEU A 128 4.43 10.68 -19.04
CA LEU A 128 4.71 11.56 -20.18
C LEU A 128 6.22 11.64 -20.49
N MET A 129 7.06 11.77 -19.45
CA MET A 129 8.51 11.77 -19.63
C MET A 129 9.03 10.43 -20.18
N ALA A 130 8.41 9.31 -19.79
CA ALA A 130 8.74 7.98 -20.32
C ALA A 130 8.27 7.76 -21.77
N MET A 131 7.21 8.45 -22.23
CA MET A 131 6.75 8.40 -23.63
C MET A 131 7.58 9.27 -24.59
N GLY A 132 8.21 10.34 -24.08
CA GLY A 132 8.99 11.31 -24.89
C GLY A 132 10.45 10.93 -25.16
N ARG A 133 10.96 9.85 -24.57
CA ARG A 133 12.33 9.34 -24.82
C ARG A 133 12.25 7.84 -25.07
N GLN A 134 12.99 7.34 -26.05
CA GLN A 134 13.30 5.91 -26.16
C GLN A 134 13.70 5.42 -24.77
N ALA A 135 12.91 4.50 -24.24
CA ALA A 135 12.94 4.06 -22.85
C ALA A 135 14.32 3.48 -22.53
N GLN A 136 15.21 4.30 -22.00
CA GLN A 136 16.15 3.79 -21.02
C GLN A 136 15.33 3.50 -19.76
N PRO A 137 15.41 2.29 -19.18
CA PRO A 137 14.72 1.99 -17.95
C PRO A 137 15.30 2.90 -16.88
N ALA A 138 14.64 4.02 -16.63
CA ALA A 138 14.96 4.91 -15.54
C ALA A 138 14.76 4.10 -14.27
N SER A 139 15.86 3.62 -13.70
CA SER A 139 15.93 3.03 -12.39
C SER A 139 15.20 3.95 -11.42
N HIS A 140 14.00 3.53 -11.05
CA HIS A 140 13.25 3.88 -9.84
C HIS A 140 13.84 5.03 -8.99
N GLN A 141 13.78 6.27 -9.49
CA GLN A 141 14.04 7.47 -8.69
C GLN A 141 12.83 8.40 -8.78
N MET A 142 11.67 7.85 -8.44
CA MET A 142 10.64 8.67 -7.81
C MET A 142 11.01 8.81 -6.33
N ARG A 143 11.55 9.95 -5.90
CA ARG A 143 11.47 10.33 -4.48
C ARG A 143 11.15 11.82 -4.36
N PRO A 144 10.29 12.17 -3.38
CA PRO A 144 10.75 12.20 -2.00
C PRO A 144 9.78 11.52 -1.04
N CYS A 145 9.77 10.18 -1.00
CA CYS A 145 9.60 9.58 0.32
C CYS A 145 10.93 9.87 1.05
N ARG A 146 10.89 10.45 2.26
CA ARG A 146 12.04 10.81 3.13
C ARG A 146 12.92 9.63 3.57
N ARG A 147 12.91 8.56 2.80
CA ARG A 147 13.71 7.37 3.00
C ARG A 147 14.64 7.25 1.78
N LEU A 148 15.78 6.61 1.94
CA LEU A 148 16.61 6.25 0.79
C LEU A 148 15.99 4.99 0.15
N ASP A 149 16.28 4.69 -1.12
CA ASP A 149 15.90 3.40 -1.71
C ASP A 149 16.50 2.25 -0.87
N VAL A 150 15.75 1.17 -0.63
CA VAL A 150 16.17 0.08 0.28
C VAL A 150 17.50 -0.54 -0.16
N ARG A 151 17.76 -0.61 -1.47
CA ARG A 151 19.05 -1.05 -2.04
C ARG A 151 20.20 -0.10 -1.72
N GLN A 152 19.92 1.16 -1.50
CA GLN A 152 20.89 2.20 -1.16
C GLN A 152 21.12 2.30 0.36
N TRP A 153 20.32 1.64 1.21
CA TRP A 153 20.52 1.66 2.67
C TRP A 153 21.84 1.01 3.11
N GLY A 154 22.42 0.11 2.28
CA GLY A 154 23.72 -0.52 2.54
C GLY A 154 24.92 0.23 1.95
N GLN A 155 24.71 1.03 0.90
CA GLN A 155 25.78 1.77 0.23
C GLN A 155 26.19 2.98 1.09
N GLY A 156 27.36 2.88 1.72
CA GLY A 156 27.99 3.94 2.52
C GLY A 156 27.98 3.73 4.04
N ARG A 157 27.02 2.97 4.63
CA ARG A 157 27.04 2.67 6.09
C ARG A 157 27.68 1.33 6.43
N ILE A 158 27.48 0.29 5.61
CA ILE A 158 28.03 -1.05 5.88
C ILE A 158 29.51 -1.14 5.46
N GLU A 159 29.93 -0.35 4.47
CA GLU A 159 31.32 -0.32 3.99
C GLU A 159 32.33 0.27 5.00
N ALA A 160 31.87 1.15 5.90
CA ALA A 160 32.68 1.68 6.99
C ALA A 160 32.86 0.68 8.14
N THR A 161 32.09 -0.41 8.14
CA THR A 161 32.18 -1.49 9.13
C THR A 161 33.11 -2.57 8.57
N PRO A 162 34.01 -3.20 9.37
CA PRO A 162 34.94 -4.23 8.90
C PRO A 162 34.28 -5.38 8.11
N HIS A 163 33.00 -5.65 8.37
CA HIS A 163 32.19 -6.64 7.65
C HIS A 163 31.87 -6.25 6.20
N GLY A 164 31.70 -4.97 5.88
CA GLY A 164 31.44 -4.50 4.51
C GLY A 164 32.69 -4.51 3.61
N TYR A 165 33.88 -4.41 4.21
CA TYR A 165 35.16 -4.54 3.48
C TYR A 165 35.41 -5.98 3.03
N PHE A 166 35.06 -6.97 3.86
CA PHE A 166 35.18 -8.39 3.53
C PHE A 166 34.24 -8.83 2.40
N ALA A 167 33.00 -8.31 2.35
CA ALA A 167 32.05 -8.64 1.27
C ALA A 167 32.60 -8.24 -0.11
N LYS A 168 33.23 -7.06 -0.23
CA LYS A 168 33.90 -6.62 -1.48
C LYS A 168 35.07 -7.51 -1.87
N PHE A 169 35.77 -8.12 -0.91
CA PHE A 169 36.91 -8.98 -1.18
C PHE A 169 36.49 -10.38 -1.64
N VAL A 170 35.37 -10.90 -1.13
CA VAL A 170 34.81 -12.20 -1.51
C VAL A 170 34.11 -12.13 -2.87
N ASP A 171 33.41 -11.03 -3.16
CA ASP A 171 32.71 -10.85 -4.44
C ASP A 171 33.64 -10.34 -5.56
N GLY A 172 34.73 -9.67 -5.21
CA GLY A 172 35.69 -9.10 -6.17
C GLY A 172 36.70 -10.11 -6.74
N ASN A 173 36.95 -11.23 -6.04
CA ASN A 173 37.82 -12.28 -6.55
C ASN A 173 36.95 -13.35 -7.21
N GLY A 174 36.77 -13.22 -8.54
CA GLY A 174 35.92 -14.02 -9.43
C GLY A 174 36.12 -15.54 -9.39
N GLY A 175 35.86 -16.16 -8.24
CA GLY A 175 35.55 -17.57 -8.13
C GLY A 175 34.21 -17.78 -8.78
N ALA A 176 34.23 -18.18 -10.06
CA ALA A 176 33.03 -18.66 -10.75
C ALA A 176 32.40 -19.75 -9.87
N ARG A 177 31.31 -19.40 -9.20
CA ARG A 177 30.48 -20.37 -8.48
C ARG A 177 29.89 -21.27 -9.55
N VAL A 178 30.48 -22.45 -9.75
CA VAL A 178 29.95 -23.44 -10.68
C VAL A 178 28.54 -23.76 -10.18
N PRO A 179 27.48 -23.38 -10.91
CA PRO A 179 26.14 -23.65 -10.46
C PRO A 179 25.96 -25.17 -10.55
N SER A 180 25.72 -25.81 -9.41
CA SER A 180 25.20 -27.17 -9.44
C SER A 180 23.73 -27.06 -9.84
N LYS A 181 23.28 -27.90 -10.78
CA LYS A 181 21.87 -27.96 -11.25
C LYS A 181 20.83 -28.14 -10.13
N ILE A 182 21.29 -28.50 -8.93
CA ILE A 182 20.47 -28.71 -7.73
C ILE A 182 20.24 -27.38 -6.97
N ASN A 183 21.09 -26.37 -7.17
CA ASN A 183 21.06 -25.07 -6.49
C ASN A 183 20.64 -23.90 -7.41
N GLU A 184 20.19 -24.18 -8.63
CA GLU A 184 19.67 -23.17 -9.57
C GLU A 184 18.17 -22.96 -9.30
N SER A 185 17.81 -21.93 -8.52
CA SER A 185 16.44 -21.44 -8.48
C SER A 185 16.19 -20.53 -9.69
N ASN A 186 15.23 -20.88 -10.56
CA ASN A 186 14.77 -19.96 -11.63
C ASN A 186 14.09 -18.70 -11.07
N LEU A 187 13.72 -18.74 -9.78
CA LEU A 187 13.14 -17.64 -9.05
C LEU A 187 14.22 -16.62 -8.70
N VAL A 188 14.11 -15.42 -9.27
CA VAL A 188 14.86 -14.26 -8.79
C VAL A 188 14.27 -13.87 -7.43
N LEU A 189 14.89 -14.32 -6.35
CA LEU A 189 14.47 -14.05 -4.96
C LEU A 189 14.82 -12.63 -4.49
N ASP A 190 14.59 -11.64 -5.35
CA ASP A 190 14.62 -10.24 -4.94
C ASP A 190 13.27 -9.89 -4.33
N HIS A 191 13.27 -9.57 -3.04
CA HIS A 191 12.08 -9.29 -2.21
C HIS A 191 11.15 -8.18 -2.75
N TYR A 192 11.56 -7.45 -3.79
CA TYR A 192 10.88 -6.27 -4.30
C TYR A 192 10.75 -6.21 -5.83
N ASN A 193 11.25 -7.21 -6.57
CA ASN A 193 11.24 -7.20 -8.03
C ASN A 193 10.75 -8.52 -8.61
N ILE A 194 9.56 -8.93 -8.19
CA ILE A 194 8.89 -10.12 -8.70
C ILE A 194 8.23 -9.73 -10.04
N SER A 195 8.56 -10.44 -11.12
CA SER A 195 7.86 -10.30 -12.39
C SER A 195 6.41 -10.79 -12.21
N HIS A 196 5.44 -9.91 -12.44
CA HIS A 196 4.02 -10.27 -12.44
C HIS A 196 3.52 -10.74 -13.82
N ASP A 197 4.41 -10.84 -14.80
CA ASP A 197 4.05 -11.27 -16.14
C ASP A 197 3.66 -12.76 -16.13
N PRO A 198 2.52 -13.14 -16.72
CA PRO A 198 2.01 -14.52 -16.67
C PRO A 198 2.98 -15.55 -17.27
N VAL A 199 3.80 -15.12 -18.24
CA VAL A 199 4.78 -15.98 -18.93
C VAL A 199 5.96 -16.31 -18.02
N ASP A 200 6.50 -15.33 -17.31
CA ASP A 200 7.59 -15.53 -16.36
C ASP A 200 7.12 -16.30 -15.14
N LEU A 201 5.92 -16.01 -14.63
CA LEU A 201 5.31 -16.79 -13.55
C LEU A 201 5.02 -18.24 -13.94
N ALA A 202 4.63 -18.51 -15.19
CA ALA A 202 4.40 -19.88 -15.67
C ALA A 202 5.71 -20.66 -15.85
N ARG A 203 6.81 -19.98 -16.19
CA ARG A 203 8.15 -20.56 -16.24
C ARG A 203 8.64 -20.95 -14.84
N ASP A 204 8.37 -20.09 -13.86
CA ASP A 204 8.83 -20.28 -12.48
C ASP A 204 7.90 -21.21 -11.68
N PHE A 205 6.61 -21.27 -12.02
CA PHE A 205 5.57 -22.11 -11.40
C PHE A 205 4.79 -22.94 -12.46
N PRO A 206 5.39 -24.03 -12.96
CA PRO A 206 4.75 -24.89 -13.96
C PRO A 206 3.45 -25.51 -13.39
N ALA A 207 2.40 -25.56 -14.21
CA ALA A 207 1.15 -26.19 -13.84
C ALA A 207 1.34 -27.72 -13.70
N GLY A 208 0.93 -28.30 -12.56
CA GLY A 208 1.02 -29.75 -12.31
C GLY A 208 1.97 -30.16 -11.18
N GLY A 209 2.61 -29.21 -10.48
CA GLY A 209 3.30 -29.49 -9.22
C GLY A 209 2.33 -29.85 -8.09
N LYS A 210 2.80 -30.60 -7.09
CA LYS A 210 1.99 -31.05 -5.93
C LYS A 210 1.39 -29.92 -5.08
N HIS A 211 1.86 -28.68 -5.27
CA HIS A 211 1.28 -27.47 -4.70
C HIS A 211 0.68 -26.62 -5.83
N ILE A 212 -0.63 -26.75 -6.03
CA ILE A 212 -1.41 -25.85 -6.88
C ILE A 212 -1.97 -24.76 -5.97
N ASP A 213 -1.67 -23.51 -6.30
CA ASP A 213 -2.24 -22.35 -5.63
C ASP A 213 -3.77 -22.33 -5.87
N PRO A 214 -4.63 -22.40 -4.83
CA PRO A 214 -6.08 -22.56 -4.99
C PRO A 214 -6.76 -21.41 -5.74
N GLN A 215 -6.07 -20.28 -5.89
CA GLN A 215 -6.52 -19.12 -6.66
C GLN A 215 -6.40 -19.33 -8.19
N ARG A 216 -5.54 -20.24 -8.66
CA ARG A 216 -5.27 -20.44 -10.10
C ARG A 216 -6.30 -21.35 -10.79
N SER A 217 -6.94 -22.27 -10.07
CA SER A 217 -7.95 -23.18 -10.64
C SER A 217 -9.24 -22.47 -11.04
N LYS A 218 -9.53 -21.29 -10.49
CA LYS A 218 -10.75 -20.52 -10.77
C LYS A 218 -10.68 -19.70 -12.08
N ALA A 219 -9.48 -19.48 -12.64
CA ALA A 219 -9.30 -18.64 -13.83
C ALA A 219 -9.42 -19.38 -15.17
N ALA A 220 -9.48 -20.72 -15.16
CA ALA A 220 -9.47 -21.53 -16.39
C ALA A 220 -10.86 -21.81 -16.99
N THR A 221 -11.95 -21.38 -16.34
CA THR A 221 -13.33 -21.71 -16.76
C THR A 221 -14.19 -20.47 -16.87
N LEU A 222 -13.89 -19.59 -17.82
CA LEU A 222 -14.87 -18.65 -18.35
C LEU A 222 -14.77 -18.65 -19.88
N PRO A 223 -15.77 -19.20 -20.60
CA PRO A 223 -15.83 -19.06 -22.05
C PRO A 223 -16.15 -17.60 -22.39
N LEU A 224 -15.42 -17.04 -23.36
CA LEU A 224 -15.78 -15.78 -24.00
C LEU A 224 -17.18 -15.93 -24.63
N ALA A 225 -18.12 -15.11 -24.17
CA ALA A 225 -19.34 -14.76 -24.88
C ALA A 225 -19.32 -13.24 -25.09
#